data_AF-A0A840VFM3-F1
#
_entry.id   AF-A0A840VFM3-F1
#
_cell.length_a   1.000
_cell.length_b   1.000
_cell.length_c   1.000
_cell.angle_alpha   90.00
_cell.angle_beta   90.00
_cell.angle_gamma   90.00
#
_symmetry.space_group_name_H-M   'P 1'
#
loop_
_entity.id
_entity.type
_entity.pdbx_description
1 polymer ?
#
loop_
_entity_poly.entity_id
_entity_poly.type
_entity_poly.pdbx_seq_one_letter_code
_entity_poly.pdbx_strand_id
1 'polypeptide(L)'
;MAQRFEVSLGIVKKLLQQRRRTGDIAPQHQRSGREPKIEASHCRTMKALLVESPDLTLEEIRAAAGLECSMQAIHYALSRMGLT
;
A
#
# COMPACT_ATOMS: atom_id res chain seq x y z
N MET A 1 -18.83 -10.97 28.85
CA MET A 1 -18.01 -11.13 27.63
C MET A 1 -16.56 -10.74 27.87
N ALA A 2 -16.25 -9.49 28.24
CA ALA A 2 -14.85 -9.07 28.47
C ALA A 2 -14.09 -9.94 29.50
N GLN A 3 -14.68 -10.18 30.68
CA GLN A 3 -14.10 -11.03 31.73
C GLN A 3 -13.87 -12.48 31.30
N ARG A 4 -14.76 -13.04 30.47
CA ARG A 4 -14.65 -14.43 29.97
C ARG A 4 -13.41 -14.65 29.10
N PHE A 5 -12.96 -13.59 28.42
CA PHE A 5 -11.81 -13.63 27.52
C PHE A 5 -10.61 -12.86 28.06
N GLU A 6 -10.66 -12.43 29.33
CA GLU A 6 -9.57 -11.70 30.00
C GLU A 6 -9.11 -10.44 29.24
N VAL A 7 -10.04 -9.78 28.53
CA VAL A 7 -9.76 -8.55 27.77
C VAL A 7 -10.40 -7.33 28.43
N SER A 8 -9.85 -6.16 28.14
CA SER A 8 -10.47 -4.89 28.54
C SER A 8 -11.78 -4.65 27.80
N LEU A 9 -12.71 -3.95 28.46
CA LEU A 9 -13.98 -3.55 27.84
C LEU A 9 -13.74 -2.67 26.60
N GLY A 10 -12.65 -1.91 26.56
CA GLY A 10 -12.25 -1.08 25.43
C GLY A 10 -12.00 -1.88 24.16
N ILE A 11 -11.29 -3.02 24.25
CA ILE A 11 -11.05 -3.91 23.11
C ILE A 11 -12.37 -4.47 22.57
N VAL A 12 -13.27 -4.91 23.46
CA VAL A 12 -14.58 -5.44 23.04
C VAL A 12 -15.38 -4.37 22.29
N LYS A 13 -15.44 -3.14 22.81
CA LYS A 13 -16.12 -2.02 22.15
C LYS A 13 -15.50 -1.70 20.78
N LYS A 14 -14.17 -1.66 20.69
CA LYS A 14 -13.43 -1.42 19.44
C LYS A 14 -13.75 -2.47 18.38
N LEU A 15 -13.68 -3.76 18.73
CA LEU A 15 -13.95 -4.86 17.79
C LEU A 15 -15.40 -4.89 17.32
N LEU A 16 -16.37 -4.63 18.22
CA LEU A 16 -17.77 -4.51 17.84
C LEU A 16 -18.02 -3.33 16.90
N GLN A 17 -17.38 -2.19 17.15
CA GLN A 17 -17.47 -1.03 16.25
C GLN A 17 -16.83 -1.33 14.89
N GLN A 18 -15.68 -2.00 14.88
CA GLN A 18 -15.03 -2.45 13.64
C GLN A 18 -15.96 -3.34 12.84
N ARG A 19 -16.52 -4.39 13.44
CA ARG A 19 -17.47 -5.30 12.78
C ARG A 19 -18.68 -4.57 12.21
N ARG A 20 -19.23 -3.57 12.90
CA ARG A 20 -20.35 -2.76 12.38
C ARG A 20 -19.97 -1.94 11.14
N ARG A 21 -18.73 -1.44 11.08
CA ARG A 21 -18.23 -0.59 9.98
C ARG A 21 -17.72 -1.39 8.79
N THR A 22 -17.10 -2.54 9.02
CA THR A 22 -16.37 -3.30 8.00
C THR A 22 -16.91 -4.71 7.76
N GLY A 23 -17.83 -5.19 8.60
CA GLY A 23 -18.30 -6.57 8.60
C GLY A 23 -17.35 -7.57 9.27
N ASP A 24 -16.16 -7.13 9.68
CA ASP A 24 -15.04 -8.02 10.06
C ASP A 24 -14.30 -7.51 11.32
N ILE A 25 -13.69 -8.41 12.09
CA ILE A 25 -12.83 -8.14 13.25
C ILE A 25 -11.35 -8.41 12.99
N ALA A 26 -10.97 -8.85 11.79
CA ALA A 26 -9.56 -9.11 11.43
C ALA A 26 -8.66 -7.86 11.58
N PRO A 27 -7.35 -8.04 11.80
CA PRO A 27 -6.39 -6.94 11.84
C PRO A 27 -6.43 -6.09 10.55
N GLN A 28 -6.48 -4.77 10.69
CA GLN A 28 -6.55 -3.83 9.56
C GLN A 28 -5.17 -3.29 9.18
N HIS A 29 -4.23 -4.17 8.82
CA HIS A 29 -2.84 -3.78 8.47
C HIS A 29 -2.79 -2.75 7.34
N GLN A 30 -3.67 -2.88 6.34
CA GLN A 30 -3.75 -1.96 5.19
C GLN A 30 -4.20 -0.54 5.56
N ARG A 31 -4.84 -0.37 6.74
CA ARG A 31 -5.35 0.92 7.22
C ARG A 31 -4.51 1.48 8.37
N SER A 32 -3.28 1.01 8.48
CA SER A 32 -2.34 1.37 9.53
C SER A 32 -1.07 1.95 8.92
N GLY A 33 -0.48 2.94 9.59
CA GLY A 33 0.79 3.54 9.17
C GLY A 33 0.64 4.64 8.11
N ARG A 34 1.76 4.93 7.44
CA ARG A 34 1.86 5.99 6.43
C ARG A 34 1.32 5.50 5.08
N GLU A 35 0.58 6.37 4.39
CA GLU A 35 0.13 6.08 3.02
C GLU A 35 1.32 5.85 2.08
N PRO A 36 1.24 4.84 1.18
CA PRO A 36 2.31 4.58 0.23
C PRO A 36 2.52 5.78 -0.70
N LYS A 37 3.77 6.23 -0.85
CA LYS A 37 4.12 7.27 -1.83
C LYS A 37 3.88 6.84 -3.28
N ILE A 38 3.98 5.54 -3.55
CA ILE A 38 3.76 4.96 -4.87
C ILE A 38 2.42 4.26 -4.86
N GLU A 39 1.40 4.98 -5.32
CA GLU A 39 0.05 4.47 -5.47
C GLU A 39 -0.14 3.58 -6.71
N ALA A 40 -1.30 2.91 -6.78
CA ALA A 40 -1.67 2.07 -7.91
C ALA A 40 -1.77 2.84 -9.25
N SER A 41 -2.08 4.14 -9.22
CA SER A 41 -2.04 5.02 -10.40
C SER A 41 -0.64 5.10 -10.99
N HIS A 42 0.35 5.41 -10.17
CA HIS A 42 1.75 5.47 -10.58
C HIS A 42 2.24 4.13 -11.13
N CYS A 43 1.86 3.00 -10.50
CA CYS A 43 2.20 1.67 -11.02
C CYS A 43 1.67 1.44 -12.44
N ARG A 44 0.44 1.91 -12.75
CA ARG A 44 -0.12 1.81 -14.11
C ARG A 44 0.67 2.67 -15.10
N THR A 45 1.04 3.88 -14.72
CA THR A 45 1.87 4.77 -15.55
C THR A 45 3.23 4.14 -15.84
N MET A 46 3.94 3.63 -14.83
CA MET A 46 5.23 2.96 -15.01
C MET A 46 5.12 1.76 -15.96
N LYS A 47 4.06 0.96 -15.83
CA LYS A 47 3.83 -0.20 -16.72
C LYS A 47 3.57 0.24 -18.16
N ALA A 48 2.80 1.30 -18.37
CA ALA A 48 2.55 1.84 -19.71
C ALA A 48 3.85 2.37 -20.35
N LEU A 49 4.65 3.11 -19.59
CA LEU A 49 5.94 3.64 -20.04
C LEU A 49 6.89 2.51 -20.45
N LEU A 50 6.99 1.44 -19.66
CA LEU A 50 7.86 0.29 -19.98
C LEU A 50 7.37 -0.53 -21.17
N VAL A 51 6.07 -0.54 -21.44
CA VAL A 51 5.51 -1.18 -22.65
C VAL A 51 5.84 -0.36 -23.89
N GLU A 52 5.80 0.96 -23.80
CA GLU A 52 6.11 1.86 -24.91
C GLU A 52 7.63 1.96 -25.16
N SER A 53 8.43 1.97 -24.10
CA SER A 53 9.88 2.15 -24.16
C SER A 53 10.56 1.32 -23.06
N PRO A 54 10.97 0.08 -23.37
CA PRO A 54 11.54 -0.84 -22.39
C PRO A 54 12.93 -0.41 -21.88
N ASP A 55 13.64 0.43 -22.63
CA ASP A 55 15.00 0.90 -22.30
C ASP A 55 15.02 2.17 -21.43
N LEU A 56 13.86 2.60 -20.90
CA LEU A 56 13.79 3.75 -20.01
C LEU A 56 14.59 3.51 -18.73
N THR A 57 15.39 4.51 -18.37
CA THR A 57 16.14 4.52 -17.12
C THR A 57 15.22 4.77 -15.92
N LEU A 58 15.67 4.38 -14.72
CA LEU A 58 14.91 4.63 -13.48
C LEU A 58 14.64 6.12 -13.23
N GLU A 59 15.53 7.00 -13.70
CA GLU A 59 15.36 8.45 -13.57
C GLU A 59 14.26 8.99 -14.48
N GLU A 60 14.20 8.53 -15.72
CA GLU A 60 13.16 8.91 -16.67
C GLU A 60 11.79 8.38 -16.22
N ILE A 61 11.73 7.14 -15.72
CA ILE A 61 10.48 6.57 -15.15
C ILE A 61 10.00 7.41 -13.97
N ARG A 62 10.92 7.83 -13.08
CA ARG A 62 10.59 8.70 -11.95
C ARG A 62 10.02 10.04 -12.39
N ALA A 63 10.66 10.68 -13.36
CA ALA A 63 10.26 11.97 -13.91
C ALA A 63 8.88 11.87 -14.59
N ALA A 64 8.69 10.88 -15.44
CA ALA A 64 7.44 10.66 -16.17
C ALA A 64 6.27 10.24 -15.26
N ALA A 65 6.55 9.53 -14.16
CA ALA A 65 5.54 9.20 -13.16
C ALA A 65 5.23 10.35 -12.18
N GLY A 66 5.98 11.47 -12.23
CA GLY A 66 5.77 12.63 -11.36
C GLY A 66 6.08 12.36 -9.88
N LEU A 67 7.00 11.43 -9.59
CA LEU A 67 7.27 10.99 -8.22
C LEU A 67 8.51 11.64 -7.60
N GLU A 68 8.34 12.24 -6.42
CA GLU A 68 9.43 12.72 -5.56
C GLU A 68 9.92 11.61 -4.61
N CYS A 69 10.39 10.50 -5.17
CA CYS A 69 10.97 9.40 -4.41
C CYS A 69 12.38 9.05 -4.90
N SER A 70 13.12 8.29 -4.10
CA SER A 70 14.48 7.87 -4.46
C SER A 70 14.46 6.86 -5.62
N MET A 71 15.56 6.78 -6.37
CA MET A 71 15.73 5.78 -7.44
C MET A 71 15.53 4.34 -6.92
N GLN A 72 15.97 4.07 -5.70
CA GLN A 72 15.76 2.78 -5.03
C GLN A 72 14.27 2.47 -4.84
N ALA A 73 13.44 3.47 -4.50
CA ALA A 73 12.00 3.27 -4.33
C ALA A 73 11.32 2.90 -5.66
N ILE A 74 11.77 3.48 -6.79
CA ILE A 74 11.32 3.09 -8.12
C ILE A 74 11.74 1.66 -8.43
N HIS A 75 13.00 1.30 -8.19
CA HIS A 75 13.47 -0.07 -8.40
C HIS A 75 12.64 -1.09 -7.61
N TYR A 76 12.43 -0.88 -6.31
CA TYR A 76 11.58 -1.77 -5.51
C TYR A 76 10.13 -1.82 -5.99
N ALA A 77 9.59 -0.71 -6.49
CA ALA A 77 8.25 -0.70 -7.08
C ALA A 77 8.19 -1.57 -8.34
N LEU A 78 9.19 -1.47 -9.22
CA LEU A 78 9.30 -2.31 -10.42
C LEU A 78 9.46 -3.80 -10.07
N SER A 79 10.32 -4.15 -9.11
CA SER A 79 10.48 -5.54 -8.67
C SER A 79 9.21 -6.10 -8.03
N ARG A 80 8.49 -5.29 -7.23
CA ARG A 80 7.19 -5.68 -6.67
C ARG A 80 6.11 -5.90 -7.74
N MET A 81 6.27 -5.28 -8.91
CA MET A 81 5.42 -5.50 -10.09
C MET A 81 5.89 -6.68 -10.97
N GLY A 82 7.07 -7.26 -10.70
CA GLY A 82 7.66 -8.33 -11.50
C GLY A 82 8.22 -7.86 -12.85
N LEU A 83 8.67 -6.60 -12.94
CA LEU A 83 9.15 -5.97 -14.18
C LEU A 83 10.69 -5.88 -14.28
N THR A 84 11.39 -6.33 -13.23
CA THR A 84 12.86 -6.47 -13.09
C THR A 84 13.12 -7.72 -12.29
#